data_AF-A0A7S2HKQ3-F1
#
_entry.id   AF-A0A7S2HKQ3-F1
#
_cell.length_a   1.000
_cell.length_b   1.000
_cell.length_c   1.000
_cell.angle_alpha   90.00
_cell.angle_beta   90.00
_cell.angle_gamma   90.00
#
_symmetry.space_group_name_H-M   'P 1'
#
loop_
_entity.id
_entity.type
_entity.pdbx_description
1 polymer ?
#
loop_
_entity_poly.entity_id
_entity_poly.type
_entity_poly.pdbx_seq_one_letter_code
_entity_poly.pdbx_strand_id
1 'polypeptide(L)'
;KEAALLSCGSLVRVVKADRARRAIISFVDEDAGTVDVMYPCAGGSEEEEEGVPSKAIQKLLDFELNGAVANGFQDNFFKACSDAKEHGNQLFKVKDYDAAQEK
;
A
#
# COMPACT_ATOMS: atom_id res chain seq x y z
N LYS A 1 -0.23 30.51 6.74
CA LYS A 1 -0.07 29.09 6.34
C LYS A 1 1.42 28.87 6.22
N GLU A 2 2.04 28.16 7.16
CA GLU A 2 3.44 27.75 7.01
C GLU A 2 3.56 26.92 5.73
N ALA A 3 4.44 27.35 4.83
CA ALA A 3 4.83 26.51 3.71
C ALA A 3 5.65 25.36 4.31
N ALA A 4 5.06 24.17 4.34
CA ALA A 4 5.77 22.98 4.78
C ALA A 4 7.00 22.80 3.88
N LEU A 5 8.19 22.80 4.49
CA LEU A 5 9.44 22.54 3.78
C LEU A 5 9.37 21.14 3.17
N LEU A 6 9.58 21.06 1.85
CA LEU A 6 9.70 19.80 1.14
C LEU A 6 11.12 19.28 1.36
N SER A 7 11.25 18.00 1.71
CA SER A 7 12.55 17.37 1.93
C SER A 7 12.58 15.97 1.35
N CYS A 8 13.74 15.55 0.87
CA CYS A 8 13.96 14.18 0.39
C CYS A 8 13.64 13.16 1.50
N GLY A 9 13.04 12.04 1.10
CA GLY A 9 12.54 11.00 2.00
C GLY A 9 11.16 11.30 2.60
N SER A 10 10.60 12.49 2.41
CA SER A 10 9.25 12.79 2.90
C SER A 10 8.18 12.05 2.11
N LEU A 11 7.23 11.44 2.83
CA LEU A 11 6.02 10.87 2.27
C LEU A 11 4.99 11.96 1.96
N VAL A 12 4.57 12.02 0.71
CA VAL A 12 3.68 13.06 0.20
C VAL A 12 2.59 12.47 -0.69
N ARG A 13 1.58 13.29 -0.99
CA ARG A 13 0.58 13.03 -2.02
C ARG A 13 0.86 13.93 -3.22
N VAL A 14 0.96 13.32 -4.39
CA VAL A 14 0.99 14.02 -5.67
C VAL A 14 -0.44 14.14 -6.17
N VAL A 15 -0.91 15.37 -6.40
CA VAL A 15 -2.26 15.65 -6.90
C VAL A 15 -2.18 16.20 -8.32
N LYS A 16 -2.78 15.47 -9.25
CA LYS A 16 -2.97 15.86 -10.65
C LYS A 16 -4.46 15.95 -10.95
N ALA A 17 -4.81 16.44 -12.15
CA ALA A 17 -6.20 16.64 -12.54
C ALA A 17 -7.02 15.33 -12.58
N ASP A 18 -6.36 14.22 -12.89
CA ASP A 18 -6.95 12.90 -13.13
C ASP A 18 -6.65 11.89 -12.01
N ARG A 19 -5.63 12.14 -11.19
CA ARG A 19 -5.17 11.19 -10.17
C ARG A 19 -4.57 11.84 -8.94
N ALA A 20 -4.69 11.16 -7.80
CA ALA A 20 -3.96 11.47 -6.58
C ALA A 20 -3.27 10.20 -6.07
N ARG A 21 -1.94 10.22 -5.94
CA ARG A 21 -1.15 9.05 -5.54
C ARG A 21 -0.14 9.41 -4.45
N ARG A 22 0.13 8.46 -3.55
CA ARG A 22 1.18 8.59 -2.52
C ARG A 22 2.54 8.34 -3.14
N ALA A 23 3.52 9.15 -2.77
CA ALA A 23 4.89 9.06 -3.29
C ALA A 23 5.89 9.46 -2.20
N ILE A 24 7.16 9.17 -2.43
CA ILE A 24 8.29 9.61 -1.61
C ILE A 24 9.09 10.61 -2.43
N ILE A 25 9.49 11.73 -1.84
CA ILE A 25 10.38 12.69 -2.53
C ILE A 25 11.78 12.09 -2.63
N SER A 26 12.30 11.93 -3.85
CA SER A 26 13.71 11.56 -4.08
C SER A 26 14.60 12.79 -4.15
N PHE A 27 14.15 13.84 -4.84
CA PHE A 27 14.93 15.05 -5.05
C PHE A 27 14.05 16.31 -5.09
N VAL A 28 14.61 17.44 -4.64
CA VAL A 28 13.96 18.75 -4.66
C VAL A 28 14.86 19.72 -5.42
N ASP A 29 14.36 20.26 -6.52
CA ASP A 29 15.01 21.32 -7.29
C ASP A 29 14.32 22.66 -6.96
N GLU A 30 14.96 23.43 -6.09
CA GLU A 30 14.44 24.73 -5.66
C GLU A 30 14.54 25.80 -6.77
N ASP A 31 15.54 25.70 -7.64
CA ASP A 31 15.79 26.66 -8.72
C ASP A 31 14.74 26.48 -9.84
N ALA A 32 14.44 25.24 -10.20
CA ALA A 32 13.42 24.91 -11.19
C ALA A 32 11.99 24.84 -10.61
N GLY A 33 11.84 24.77 -9.29
CA GLY A 33 10.56 24.64 -8.60
C GLY A 33 9.89 23.27 -8.78
N THR A 34 10.69 22.25 -9.10
CA THR A 34 10.25 20.86 -9.38
C THR A 34 10.73 19.90 -8.29
N VAL A 35 10.04 18.79 -8.17
CA VAL A 35 10.30 17.75 -7.17
C VAL A 35 10.21 16.41 -7.86
N ASP A 36 11.24 15.61 -7.75
CA ASP A 36 11.22 14.23 -8.22
C ASP A 36 10.66 13.35 -7.11
N VAL A 37 9.74 12.47 -7.49
CA VAL A 37 9.03 11.59 -6.59
C VAL A 37 9.09 10.16 -7.08
N MET A 38 9.18 9.23 -6.14
CA MET A 38 9.13 7.79 -6.38
C MET A 38 7.79 7.24 -5.88
N TYR A 39 7.10 6.51 -6.74
CA TYR A 39 5.85 5.87 -6.37
C TYR A 39 6.10 4.42 -5.92
N PRO A 40 5.75 4.07 -4.67
CA PRO A 40 5.87 2.69 -4.23
C PRO A 40 4.90 1.79 -5.00
N CYS A 41 5.43 0.69 -5.55
CA CYS A 41 4.64 -0.36 -6.19
C CYS A 41 4.39 -1.51 -5.22
N ALA A 42 3.12 -1.89 -5.04
CA ALA A 42 2.79 -3.10 -4.31
C ALA A 42 3.10 -4.33 -5.18
N GLY A 43 4.09 -5.14 -4.77
CA GLY A 43 4.42 -6.40 -5.46
C GLY A 43 5.84 -6.50 -6.03
N GLY A 44 6.76 -5.58 -5.69
CA GLY A 44 8.18 -5.71 -6.06
C GLY A 44 8.50 -5.40 -7.53
N SER A 45 7.59 -4.74 -8.26
CA SER A 45 7.89 -4.13 -9.55
C SER A 45 8.75 -2.88 -9.38
N GLU A 46 9.41 -2.46 -10.47
CA GLU A 46 10.29 -1.29 -10.50
C GLU A 46 9.57 -0.04 -9.94
N GLU A 47 10.29 0.72 -9.13
CA GLU A 47 9.81 1.99 -8.57
C GLU A 47 9.71 3.00 -9.72
N GLU A 48 8.52 3.58 -9.89
CA GLU A 48 8.26 4.58 -10.93
C GLU A 48 8.70 5.95 -10.42
N GLU A 49 9.64 6.59 -11.10
CA GLU A 49 10.08 7.96 -10.81
C GLU A 49 9.39 8.98 -11.72
N GLU A 50 9.02 10.13 -11.16
CA GLU A 50 8.39 11.20 -11.92
C GLU A 50 8.77 12.58 -11.36
N GLY A 51 9.13 13.51 -12.25
CA GLY A 51 9.31 14.93 -11.89
C GLY A 51 7.98 15.69 -11.93
N VAL A 52 7.63 16.35 -10.83
CA VAL A 52 6.37 17.10 -10.68
C VAL A 52 6.60 18.52 -10.15
N PRO A 53 5.71 19.49 -10.47
CA PRO A 53 5.80 20.81 -9.86
C PRO A 53 5.58 20.73 -8.36
N SER A 54 6.36 21.50 -7.59
CA SER A 54 6.20 21.62 -6.12
C SER A 54 4.76 21.92 -5.67
N LYS A 55 3.99 22.66 -6.46
CA LYS A 55 2.56 22.99 -6.20
C LYS A 55 1.63 21.77 -6.26
N ALA A 56 2.03 20.70 -6.95
CA ALA A 56 1.26 19.46 -7.03
C ALA A 56 1.47 18.56 -5.80
N ILE A 57 2.43 18.90 -4.94
CA ILE A 57 2.76 18.16 -3.73
C ILE A 57 1.88 18.63 -2.56
N GLN A 58 1.27 17.68 -1.87
CA GLN A 58 0.54 17.89 -0.62
C GLN A 58 1.12 17.00 0.48
N LYS A 59 1.25 17.56 1.68
CA LYS A 59 1.61 16.78 2.86
C LYS A 59 0.49 15.77 3.17
N LEU A 60 0.87 14.54 3.47
CA LEU A 60 -0.08 13.55 3.96
C LEU A 60 -0.60 13.96 5.34
N LEU A 61 -1.88 13.69 5.58
CA LEU A 61 -2.48 13.89 6.90
C LEU A 61 -2.04 12.79 7.86
N ASP A 62 -2.11 13.04 9.16
CA ASP A 62 -1.58 12.12 10.18
C ASP A 62 -2.22 10.72 10.12
N PHE A 63 -3.50 10.63 9.75
CA PHE A 63 -4.20 9.36 9.58
C PHE A 63 -3.68 8.55 8.39
N GLU A 64 -3.08 9.19 7.39
CA GLU A 64 -2.55 8.52 6.19
C GLU A 64 -1.14 7.97 6.43
N LEU A 65 -0.37 8.63 7.28
CA LEU A 65 0.96 8.19 7.69
C LEU A 65 0.89 6.86 8.46
N ASN A 66 -0.18 6.63 9.21
CA ASN A 66 -0.46 5.39 9.93
C ASN A 66 -0.97 4.25 9.02
N GLY A 67 -0.41 4.11 7.82
CA GLY A 67 -0.76 3.10 6.81
C GLY A 67 -0.40 1.65 7.15
N ALA A 68 0.07 1.34 8.37
CA ALA A 68 0.30 -0.03 8.84
C ALA A 68 -0.97 -0.91 8.80
N VAL A 69 -2.17 -0.29 8.69
CA VAL A 69 -3.44 -1.00 8.59
C VAL A 69 -3.59 -1.78 7.28
N ALA A 70 -2.91 -1.39 6.20
CA ALA A 70 -3.03 -2.08 4.91
C ALA A 70 -2.29 -3.43 4.88
N ASN A 71 -1.10 -3.51 5.49
CA ASN A 71 -0.35 -4.77 5.58
C ASN A 71 -0.99 -5.73 6.57
N GLY A 72 -1.46 -5.22 7.73
CA GLY A 72 -2.20 -6.04 8.69
C GLY A 72 -3.52 -6.57 8.15
N PHE A 73 -4.21 -5.84 7.26
CA PHE A 73 -5.43 -6.32 6.62
C PHE A 73 -5.15 -7.48 5.65
N GLN A 74 -4.10 -7.40 4.84
CA GLN A 74 -3.74 -8.48 3.91
C GLN A 74 -3.25 -9.73 4.64
N ASP A 75 -2.42 -9.58 5.67
CA ASP A 75 -1.94 -10.71 6.47
C ASP A 75 -3.08 -11.39 7.23
N ASN A 76 -4.00 -10.61 7.82
CA ASN A 76 -5.17 -11.15 8.49
C ASN A 76 -6.16 -11.81 7.52
N PHE A 77 -6.32 -11.26 6.31
CA PHE A 77 -7.20 -11.81 5.29
C PHE A 77 -6.64 -13.13 4.73
N PHE A 78 -5.36 -13.19 4.40
CA PHE A 78 -4.71 -14.41 3.91
C PHE A 78 -4.76 -15.52 4.97
N LYS A 79 -4.49 -15.18 6.23
CA LYS A 79 -4.61 -16.13 7.35
C LYS A 79 -6.04 -16.63 7.52
N ALA A 80 -7.03 -15.75 7.51
CA ALA A 80 -8.44 -16.13 7.62
C ALA A 80 -8.90 -17.04 6.45
N CYS A 81 -8.44 -16.78 5.22
CA CYS A 81 -8.72 -17.65 4.09
C CYS A 81 -8.02 -19.02 4.20
N SER A 82 -6.80 -19.07 4.73
CA SER A 82 -6.06 -20.32 4.96
C SER A 82 -6.75 -21.18 6.02
N ASP A 83 -7.15 -20.57 7.15
CA ASP A 83 -7.84 -21.25 8.25
C ASP A 83 -9.19 -21.84 7.77
N ALA A 84 -9.94 -21.08 6.95
CA ALA A 84 -11.19 -21.56 6.37
C ALA A 84 -10.99 -22.75 5.42
N LYS A 85 -9.91 -22.75 4.61
CA LYS A 85 -9.56 -23.86 3.72
C LYS A 85 -9.19 -25.12 4.52
N GLU A 86 -8.38 -24.97 5.55
CA GLU A 86 -7.97 -26.11 6.40
C GLU A 86 -9.18 -26.70 7.13
N HIS A 87 -10.05 -25.87 7.68
CA HIS A 87 -11.28 -26.30 8.33
C HIS A 87 -12.21 -27.06 7.35
N GLY A 88 -12.37 -26.56 6.12
CA GLY A 88 -13.12 -27.25 5.08
C GLY A 88 -12.54 -28.64 4.74
N ASN A 89 -11.21 -28.73 4.60
CA ASN A 89 -10.53 -30.00 4.35
C ASN A 89 -10.69 -31.01 5.50
N GLN A 90 -10.71 -30.53 6.75
CA GLN A 90 -10.94 -31.39 7.91
C GLN A 90 -12.36 -31.94 7.92
N LEU A 91 -13.36 -31.11 7.65
CA LEU A 91 -14.76 -31.54 7.54
C LEU A 91 -14.96 -32.58 6.43
N PHE A 92 -14.28 -32.41 5.29
CA PHE A 92 -14.33 -33.36 4.19
C PHE A 92 -13.74 -34.72 4.59
N LYS A 93 -12.59 -34.74 5.27
CA LYS A 93 -11.96 -35.97 5.76
C LYS A 93 -12.80 -36.73 6.78
N VAL A 94 -13.50 -36.02 7.68
CA VAL A 94 -14.40 -36.64 8.66
C VAL A 94 -15.60 -37.27 7.94
N LYS A 95 -16.20 -36.56 6.99
CA LYS A 95 -17.32 -37.08 6.18
C LYS A 95 -16.92 -38.31 5.35
N ASP A 96 -15.73 -38.29 4.76
CA ASP A 96 -15.18 -39.45 4.03
C ASP A 96 -14.93 -40.64 4.95
N TYR A 97 -14.50 -40.40 6.19
CA TYR A 97 -14.32 -41.46 7.20
C TYR A 97 -15.66 -42.07 7.62
N ASP A 98 -16.66 -41.23 7.92
CA ASP A 98 -18.00 -41.69 8.29
C ASP A 98 -18.65 -42.50 7.13
N ALA A 99 -18.52 -42.01 5.89
CA ALA A 99 -19.01 -42.71 4.70
C ALA A 99 -18.25 -44.01 4.43
N ALA A 100 -16.98 -44.12 4.83
CA ALA A 100 -16.21 -45.35 4.74
C ALA A 100 -16.61 -46.40 5.80
N GLN A 101 -17.22 -45.98 6.91
CA GLN A 101 -17.72 -46.88 7.96
C GLN A 101 -19.17 -47.34 7.76
N GLU A 102 -19.96 -46.71 6.88
CA GLU A 102 -21.32 -47.14 6.51
C GLU A 102 -21.38 -48.37 5.58
N LYS A 103 -20.50 -49.37 5.78
CA LYS A 103 -20.56 -50.67 5.10
C LYS A 103 -20.86 -51.82 6.05
#